data_AF-A0A183DJS8-F1
#
_entry.id   AF-A0A183DJS8-F1
#
_cell.length_a   1.000
_cell.length_b   1.000
_cell.length_c   1.000
_cell.angle_alpha   90.00
_cell.angle_beta   90.00
_cell.angle_gamma   90.00
#
_symmetry.space_group_name_H-M   'P 1'
#
loop_
_entity.id
_entity.type
_entity.pdbx_description
1 polymer ?
#
loop_
_entity_poly.entity_id
_entity_poly.type
_entity_poly.pdbx_seq_one_letter_code
_entity_poly.pdbx_strand_id
1 'polypeptide(L)' 'MNFAVYKSSSYRMPVNGSAFALDLEGGKEMWTGIFSSAHVADGWKPLLNVDGQCSHLITPKLKQ' A
#
# COMPACT_ATOMS: atom_id res chain seq x y z
N MET A 1 13.79 1.15 -4.08
CA MET A 1 12.65 0.61 -3.30
C MET A 1 11.46 0.53 -4.24
N ASN A 2 10.80 -0.63 -4.31
CA ASN A 2 9.64 -0.81 -5.19
C ASN A 2 8.34 -0.70 -4.39
N PHE A 3 7.37 0.04 -4.92
CA PHE A 3 6.02 0.18 -4.38
C PHE A 3 5.00 -0.37 -5.39
N ALA A 4 3.95 -1.02 -4.89
CA ALA A 4 2.77 -1.34 -5.66
C ALA A 4 1.72 -0.25 -5.43
N VAL A 5 1.21 0.36 -6.50
CA VAL A 5 0.21 1.43 -6.42
C VAL A 5 -1.14 0.88 -6.88
N TYR A 6 -2.18 1.12 -6.07
CA TYR A 6 -3.55 0.79 -6.43
C TYR A 6 -4.47 1.93 -6.00
N LYS A 7 -5.16 2.52 -6.99
CA LYS A 7 -5.96 3.75 -6.81
C LYS A 7 -5.12 4.84 -6.12
N SER A 8 -5.62 5.36 -5.01
CA SER A 8 -5.00 6.41 -4.19
C SER A 8 -4.04 5.87 -3.12
N SER A 9 -3.73 4.58 -3.14
CA SER A 9 -2.88 3.94 -2.13
C SER A 9 -1.58 3.40 -2.73
N SER A 10 -0.51 3.46 -1.94
CA SER A 10 0.80 2.89 -2.27
C SER A 10 1.24 1.93 -1.16
N TYR A 11 1.65 0.73 -1.56
CA TYR A 11 2.06 -0.33 -0.66
C TYR A 11 3.52 -0.65 -0.89
N ARG A 12 4.26 -0.81 0.21
CA ARG A 12 5.67 -1.21 0.11
C ARG A 12 5.70 -2.69 -0.25
N MET A 13 6.35 -3.03 -1.36
CA MET A 13 6.53 -4.44 -1.71
C MET A 13 7.42 -5.11 -0.65
N PRO A 14 7.01 -6.26 -0.06
CA PRO A 14 7.89 -7.05 0.78
C PRO A 14 9.05 -7.54 -0.09
N VAL A 15 10.28 -7.21 0.31
CA VAL A 15 11.50 -7.61 -0.37
C VAL A 15 12.14 -8.75 0.40
N ASN A 16 12.41 -9.88 -0.25
CA ASN A 16 13.08 -11.04 0.34
C ASN A 16 12.43 -11.54 1.65
N GLY A 17 11.14 -11.84 1.65
CA GLY A 17 10.45 -12.39 2.85
C GLY A 17 10.45 -11.43 4.04
N SER A 18 10.58 -10.12 3.80
CA SER A 18 10.71 -9.12 4.85
C SER A 18 9.49 -9.08 5.78
N ALA A 19 9.77 -8.85 7.07
CA ALA A 19 8.87 -8.70 8.22
C ALA A 19 7.76 -7.62 8.12
N PHE A 20 7.49 -7.08 6.93
CA PHE A 20 6.49 -6.04 6.67
C PHE A 20 5.24 -6.59 5.98
N ALA A 21 5.22 -7.89 5.66
CA ALA A 21 4.03 -8.58 5.20
C ALA A 21 3.72 -9.74 6.15
N LEU A 22 2.49 -9.77 6.66
CA LEU A 22 1.99 -10.88 7.47
C LEU A 22 1.41 -11.93 6.51
N ASP A 23 1.94 -13.15 6.53
CA ASP A 23 1.35 -14.28 5.81
C ASP A 23 -0.03 -14.59 6.39
N LEU A 24 -1.05 -14.61 5.53
CA LEU A 24 -2.44 -14.89 5.90
C LEU A 24 -2.89 -16.29 5.44
N GLU A 25 -1.95 -17.14 5.03
CA GLU A 25 -2.18 -18.43 4.39
C GLU A 25 -2.91 -18.32 3.03
N GLY A 26 -3.00 -19.43 2.30
CA GLY A 26 -3.75 -19.48 1.03
C GLY A 26 -3.18 -18.61 -0.09
N GLY A 27 -1.89 -18.26 -0.03
CA GLY A 27 -1.24 -17.39 -1.02
C GLY A 27 -1.62 -15.91 -0.89
N LYS A 28 -2.00 -15.47 0.30
CA LYS A 28 -2.33 -14.09 0.63
C LYS A 28 -1.35 -13.53 1.64
N GLU A 29 -1.06 -12.25 1.51
CA GLU A 29 -0.23 -11.51 2.43
C GLU A 29 -0.92 -10.19 2.80
N MET A 30 -0.82 -9.77 4.05
CA MET A 30 -1.22 -8.43 4.48
C MET A 30 -0.07 -7.47 4.26
N TRP A 31 -0.27 -6.45 3.43
CA TRP A 31 0.74 -5.43 3.16
C TRP A 31 0.37 -4.11 3.83
N THR A 32 1.38 -3.39 4.29
CA THR A 32 1.23 -2.04 4.83
C THR A 32 1.58 -0.99 3.78
N GLY A 33 0.80 0.08 3.76
CA GLY A 33 0.92 1.17 2.81
C GLY A 33 0.36 2.48 3.35
N ILE A 34 0.30 3.48 2.47
CA ILE A 34 -0.34 4.77 2.73
C ILE A 34 -1.41 5.05 1.68
N PHE A 35 -2.52 5.64 2.10
CA PHE A 35 -3.45 6.33 1.21
C PHE A 35 -3.11 7.80 1.15
N SER A 36 -3.22 8.38 -0.03
CA SER A 36 -3.05 9.81 -0.24
C SER A 36 -4.15 10.37 -1.13
N SER A 37 -4.72 11.51 -0.74
CA SER A 37 -5.62 12.29 -1.59
C SER A 37 -5.33 13.79 -1.49
N ALA A 38 -5.59 14.51 -2.57
CA ALA A 38 -5.46 15.96 -2.60
C ALA A 38 -6.85 16.59 -2.75
N HIS A 39 -7.10 17.68 -2.03
CA HIS A 39 -8.29 18.50 -2.19
C HIS A 39 -7.99 19.97 -1.91
N VAL A 40 -8.81 20.86 -2.46
CA VAL A 40 -8.72 22.30 -2.21
C VAL A 40 -9.67 22.63 -1.08
N ALA A 41 -9.14 23.18 0.01
CA ALA A 41 -9.92 23.68 1.13
C ALA A 41 -10.29 25.16 0.92
N ASP A 42 -11.09 25.68 1.84
CA ASP A 42 -11.50 27.08 1.86
C ASP A 42 -10.30 28.03 1.77
N GLY A 43 -10.47 29.10 0.98
CA GLY A 43 -9.41 30.06 0.70
C GLY A 43 -8.33 29.53 -0.25
N TRP A 44 -8.67 28.57 -1.13
CA TRP A 44 -7.80 28.04 -2.18
C TRP A 44 -6.53 27.35 -1.67
N LYS A 45 -6.59 26.80 -0.47
CA LYS A 45 -5.44 26.13 0.15
C LYS A 45 -5.39 24.67 -0.30
N PRO A 46 -4.28 24.22 -0.93
CA PRO A 46 -4.13 22.81 -1.26
C PRO A 46 -3.89 22.02 0.03
N LEU A 47 -4.66 20.95 0.23
CA LEU A 47 -4.47 20.01 1.34
C LEU A 47 -4.10 18.63 0.79
N LEU A 48 -3.14 18.01 1.45
CA LEU A 48 -2.76 16.61 1.25
C LEU A 48 -3.25 15.81 2.46
N ASN A 49 -4.17 14.88 2.21
CA ASN A 49 -4.59 13.88 3.19
C ASN A 49 -3.68 12.66 3.06
N VAL A 50 -3.15 12.18 4.18
CA VAL A 50 -2.32 10.97 4.26
C VAL A 50 -2.81 10.11 5.42
N ASP A 51 -3.07 8.84 5.15
CA ASP A 51 -3.50 7.87 6.18
C ASP A 51 -2.78 6.53 6.03
N GLY A 52 -2.52 5.87 7.16
CA GLY A 52 -1.88 4.55 7.19
C GLY A 52 -2.90 3.46 6.87
N GLN A 53 -2.54 2.53 5.98
CA GLN A 53 -3.45 1.46 5.56
C GLN A 53 -2.76 0.10 5.58
N CYS A 54 -3.56 -0.93 5.88
CA CYS A 54 -3.18 -2.32 5.68
C CYS A 54 -4.24 -3.00 4.81
N SER A 55 -3.81 -3.80 3.83
CA SER A 55 -4.71 -4.53 2.94
C SER A 55 -4.16 -5.90 2.64
N HIS A 56 -5.04 -6.90 2.52
CA HIS A 56 -4.64 -8.21 2.04
C HIS A 56 -4.50 -8.19 0.52
N LEU A 57 -3.39 -8.72 0.01
CA LEU A 57 -3.13 -8.86 -1.41
C LEU A 57 -2.84 -10.33 -1.68
N ILE A 58 -3.31 -10.83 -2.83
CA ILE A 58 -2.90 -12.14 -3.32
C ILE A 58 -1.49 -11.95 -3.85
N THR A 59 -0.52 -12.70 -3.32
CA THR A 59 0.84 -12.66 -3.84
C THR A 59 0.80 -13.28 -5.23
N PRO A 60 1.09 -12.53 -6.32
CA PRO A 60 1.32 -13.19 -7.59
C PRO A 60 2.56 -14.04 -7.37
N LYS A 61 2.44 -15.37 -7.48
CA LYS A 61 3.62 -16.22 -7.62
C LYS A 61 4.30 -15.76 -8.90
N LEU A 62 5.27 -14.87 -8.78
CA LEU A 62 6.22 -14.60 -9.84
C LEU A 62 6.82 -15.98 -10.12
N LYS A 63 6.44 -16.57 -11.26
CA LYS A 63 7.07 -17.79 -11.75
C LYS A 63 8.56 -17.48 -11.83
N GLN A 64 9.34 -18.14 -10.98
CA GLN A 64 10.78 -18.25 -11.16
C GLN A 64 11.06 -18.96 -12.48
#